data_AF-A0A920MUM8-F1
#
_entry.id   AF-A0A920MUM8-F1
#
_cell.length_a   1.000
_cell.length_b   1.000
_cell.length_c   1.000
_cell.angle_alpha   90.00
_cell.angle_beta   90.00
_cell.angle_gamma   90.00
#
_symmetry.space_group_name_H-M   'P 1'
#
loop_
_entity.id
_entity.type
_entity.pdbx_description
1 polymer ?
#
loop_
_entity_poly.entity_id
_entity_poly.type
_entity_poly.pdbx_seq_one_letter_code
_entity_poly.pdbx_strand_id
1 'polypeptide(L)' 'MKKVGLYLTLTFITYLIGQLVWYLSFISHEPLFGSEHLEELTLILIFTLSGIFGLISGVLLYKLEK' A
#
# COMPACT_ATOMS: atom_id res chain seq x y z
N MET A 1 -21.73 -2.09 -0.07
CA MET A 1 -20.94 -3.05 -0.87
C MET A 1 -19.95 -2.39 -1.84
N LYS A 2 -20.38 -1.64 -2.88
CA LYS A 2 -19.47 -1.10 -3.92
C LYS A 2 -18.29 -0.26 -3.37
N LYS A 3 -18.53 0.60 -2.36
CA LYS A 3 -17.48 1.42 -1.74
C LYS A 3 -16.46 0.58 -0.96
N VAL A 4 -16.91 -0.43 -0.22
CA VAL A 4 -16.03 -1.36 0.51
C VAL A 4 -15.13 -2.14 -0.44
N GLY A 5 -15.73 -2.70 -1.49
CA GLY A 5 -14.98 -3.39 -2.54
C GLY A 5 -13.92 -2.49 -3.17
N LEU A 6 -14.22 -1.22 -3.44
CA LEU A 6 -13.26 -0.26 -3.96
C LEU A 6 -12.08 -0.01 -3.01
N TYR A 7 -12.32 0.26 -1.72
CA TYR A 7 -11.23 0.47 -0.76
C TYR A 7 -10.41 -0.80 -0.53
N LEU A 8 -11.05 -1.97 -0.52
CA LEU A 8 -10.37 -3.25 -0.43
C LEU A 8 -9.47 -3.49 -1.65
N THR A 9 -9.98 -3.27 -2.86
CA THR A 9 -9.20 -3.37 -4.09
C THR A 9 -8.02 -2.38 -4.09
N LEU A 10 -8.24 -1.12 -3.66
CA LEU A 10 -7.16 -0.14 -3.53
C LEU A 10 -6.09 -0.57 -2.51
N THR A 11 -6.50 -1.20 -1.40
CA THR A 11 -5.58 -1.76 -0.40
C THR A 11 -4.66 -2.79 -1.05
N PHE A 12 -5.22 -3.73 -1.82
CA PHE A 12 -4.45 -4.76 -2.51
C PHE A 12 -3.55 -4.18 -3.61
N ILE A 13 -4.05 -3.24 -4.41
CA ILE A 13 -3.25 -2.60 -5.48
C ILE A 13 -2.06 -1.86 -4.87
N THR A 14 -2.30 -1.05 -3.85
CA THR A 14 -1.21 -0.30 -3.19
C THR A 14 -0.21 -1.21 -2.50
N TYR A 15 -0.67 -2.28 -1.86
CA TYR A 15 0.21 -3.31 -1.30
C TYR A 15 1.07 -3.96 -2.38
N LEU A 16 0.48 -4.36 -3.51
CA LEU A 16 1.20 -4.98 -4.62
C LEU A 16 2.26 -4.03 -5.20
N ILE A 17 1.93 -2.76 -5.38
CA ILE A 17 2.88 -1.73 -5.83
C ILE A 17 4.03 -1.60 -4.83
N GLY A 18 3.73 -1.47 -3.54
CA GLY A 18 4.77 -1.37 -2.50
C GLY A 18 5.68 -2.59 -2.47
N GLN A 19 5.10 -3.79 -2.59
CA GLN A 19 5.85 -5.04 -2.63
C GLN A 19 6.76 -5.13 -3.86
N LEU A 20 6.28 -4.68 -5.03
CA LEU A 20 7.09 -4.64 -6.25
C LEU A 20 8.25 -3.65 -6.13
N VAL A 21 8.00 -2.45 -5.62
CA VAL A 21 9.05 -1.44 -5.38
C VAL A 21 10.09 -1.98 -4.41
N TRP A 22 9.64 -2.61 -3.31
CA TRP A 22 10.54 -3.21 -2.32
C TRP A 22 11.37 -4.35 -2.92
N TYR A 23 10.74 -5.22 -3.69
CA TYR A 23 11.42 -6.34 -4.35
C TYR A 23 12.45 -5.85 -5.37
N LEU A 24 12.12 -4.83 -6.16
CA LEU A 24 13.05 -4.23 -7.12
C LEU A 24 14.22 -3.55 -6.41
N SER A 25 13.97 -2.83 -5.32
CA SER A 25 15.01 -2.19 -4.50
C SER A 25 15.93 -3.25 -3.88
N PHE A 26 15.38 -4.37 -3.40
CA PHE A 26 16.15 -5.47 -2.81
C PHE A 26 17.10 -6.16 -3.82
N ILE A 27 16.70 -6.28 -5.08
CA ILE A 27 17.53 -6.92 -6.12
C ILE A 27 18.49 -5.92 -6.77
N SER A 28 18.16 -4.63 -6.72
CA SER A 28 19.02 -3.60 -7.28
C SER A 28 20.28 -3.41 -6.42
N HIS A 29 21.42 -3.27 -7.06
CA HIS A 29 22.67 -2.90 -6.38
C HIS A 29 22.75 -1.39 -6.09
N GLU A 30 21.94 -0.59 -6.76
CA GLU A 30 21.85 0.86 -6.60
C GLU A 30 20.42 1.27 -6.26
N PRO A 31 20.21 2.37 -5.51
CA PRO A 31 18.87 2.84 -5.18
C PRO A 31 18.09 3.25 -6.43
N LEU A 32 16.87 2.72 -6.60
CA LEU A 32 15.97 2.98 -7.74
C LEU A 32 15.64 4.46 -7.91
N PHE A 33 15.58 5.21 -6.80
CA PHE A 33 15.30 6.65 -6.79
C PHE A 33 16.55 7.50 -6.54
N GLY A 34 17.75 6.94 -6.72
CA GLY A 34 19.03 7.64 -6.56
C GLY A 34 19.43 7.93 -5.11
N SER A 35 18.59 7.59 -4.12
CA SER A 35 18.89 7.68 -2.70
C SER A 35 18.12 6.61 -1.93
N GLU A 36 18.82 5.88 -1.05
CA GLU A 36 18.22 4.89 -0.15
C GLU A 36 17.14 5.54 0.75
N HIS A 37 17.36 6.78 1.18
CA HIS A 37 16.40 7.50 2.01
C HIS A 37 15.10 7.81 1.27
N LEU A 38 15.17 8.12 -0.03
CA LEU A 38 13.98 8.35 -0.85
C LEU A 38 13.23 7.05 -1.14
N GLU A 39 13.94 5.93 -1.33
CA GLU A 39 13.33 4.60 -1.43
C GLU A 39 12.57 4.23 -0.16
N GLU A 40 13.22 4.34 0.99
CA GLU A 40 12.62 4.02 2.28
C GLU A 40 11.39 4.89 2.55
N LEU A 41 11.50 6.20 2.32
CA LEU A 41 10.38 7.13 2.47
C LEU A 41 9.23 6.80 1.52
N THR A 42 9.54 6.43 0.27
CA THR A 42 8.54 6.01 -0.72
C THR A 42 7.81 4.75 -0.28
N LEU A 43 8.53 3.74 0.21
CA LEU A 43 7.94 2.50 0.72
C LEU A 43 7.06 2.75 1.94
N ILE A 44 7.54 3.55 2.89
CA ILE A 44 6.77 3.95 4.09
C ILE A 44 5.45 4.60 3.67
N LEU A 45 5.48 5.53 2.70
CA LEU A 45 4.27 6.18 2.21
C LEU A 45 3.30 5.20 1.56
N ILE A 46 3.79 4.31 0.69
CA ILE A 46 2.94 3.33 -0.01
C ILE A 46 2.26 2.38 1.00
N PHE A 47 3.02 1.82 1.95
CA PHE A 47 2.45 0.91 2.94
C PHE A 47 1.54 1.61 3.94
N THR A 48 1.82 2.87 4.29
CA THR A 48 0.91 3.69 5.10
C THR A 48 -0.42 3.89 4.39
N LEU A 49 -0.41 4.24 3.10
CA LEU A 49 -1.63 4.39 2.30
C LEU A 49 -2.42 3.08 2.18
N SER A 50 -1.73 1.96 1.98
CA SER A 50 -2.35 0.63 1.97
C SER A 50 -3.06 0.36 3.31
N GLY A 51 -2.39 0.63 4.44
CA GLY A 51 -2.98 0.52 5.78
C GLY A 51 -4.21 1.39 5.97
N ILE A 52 -4.18 2.65 5.51
CA ILE A 52 -5.32 3.58 5.57
C ILE A 52 -6.52 3.04 4.78
N PHE A 53 -6.30 2.58 3.54
CA PHE A 53 -7.38 2.01 2.72
C PHE A 53 -7.95 0.74 3.35
N GLY A 54 -7.10 -0.12 3.92
CA GLY A 54 -7.52 -1.34 4.61
C GLY A 54 -8.38 -1.02 5.83
N LEU A 55 -7.97 -0.03 6.63
CA LEU A 55 -8.72 0.40 7.81
C LEU A 55 -10.08 1.02 7.44
N ILE A 56 -10.12 1.88 6.42
CA ILE A 56 -11.39 2.44 5.92
C ILE A 56 -12.31 1.32 5.44
N SER A 57 -11.78 0.36 4.68
CA SER A 57 -12.56 -0.80 4.21
C SER A 57 -13.13 -1.61 5.36
N GLY A 58 -12.30 -1.95 6.36
CA GLY A 58 -12.71 -2.70 7.56
C GLY A 58 -13.78 -1.98 8.38
N VAL A 59 -13.63 -0.67 8.60
CA VAL A 59 -14.65 0.15 9.30
C VAL A 59 -15.96 0.20 8.52
N LEU A 60 -15.91 0.35 7.20
CA LEU A 60 -17.11 0.36 6.38
C LEU A 60 -17.80 -1.00 6.35
N LEU A 61 -17.04 -2.10 6.35
CA LEU A 61 -17.58 -3.46 6.40
C LEU A 61 -18.25 -3.73 7.75
N TYR A 62 -17.57 -3.37 8.86
CA TYR A 62 -18.14 -3.48 10.20
C TYR A 62 -19.46 -2.73 10.37
N LYS A 63 -19.57 -1.53 9.78
CA LYS A 63 -20.81 -0.73 9.79
C LYS A 63 -21.93 -1.29 8.90
N LEU A 64 -21.62 -2.19 7.96
CA LEU A 64 -22.64 -2.83 7.12
C LEU A 64 -23.18 -4.12 7.73
N GLU A 65 -22.39 -4.79 8.58
CA GLU A 65 -22.78 -6.01 9.29
C GLU A 65 -23.50 -5.75 10.62
N LYS A 66 -23.46 -4.50 11.12
CA LYS A 66 -24.23 -4.01 12.26
C LYS A 66 -25.49 -3.28 11.80
#